data_AF-A0A426ZC42-F1
#
_entry.id   AF-A0A426ZC42-F1
#
_cell.length_a   1.000
_cell.length_b   1.000
_cell.length_c   1.000
_cell.angle_alpha   90.00
_cell.angle_beta   90.00
_cell.angle_gamma   90.00
#
_symmetry.space_group_name_H-M   'P 1'
#
loop_
_entity.id
_entity.type
_entity.pdbx_description
1 polymer ?
#
loop_
_entity_poly.entity_id
_entity_poly.type
_entity_poly.pdbx_seq_one_letter_code
_entity_poly.pdbx_strand_id
1 'polypeptide(L)'
;MIRVLNVAEKPSVAKAVAEILSRGSGGMRSREGRSRYNRVFEFEYTIGDQACHMLVTSVTGHLMELEFDDRFRKWHSCDPADLYHAPVRKHVPQ
;
A
#
# COMPACT_ATOMS: atom_id res chain seq x y z
N MET A 1 -9.99 16.36 -15.59
CA MET A 1 -10.14 16.07 -14.15
C MET A 1 -9.00 15.16 -13.74
N ILE A 2 -8.24 15.55 -12.72
CA ILE A 2 -7.04 14.79 -12.28
C ILE A 2 -7.47 13.67 -11.33
N ARG A 3 -6.77 12.53 -11.40
CA ARG A 3 -6.98 11.39 -10.51
C ARG A 3 -5.85 11.34 -9.50
N VAL A 4 -6.20 11.26 -8.22
CA VAL A 4 -5.22 11.24 -7.12
C VAL A 4 -5.30 9.89 -6.41
N LEU A 5 -4.20 9.13 -6.44
CA LEU A 5 -4.09 7.87 -5.70
C LEU A 5 -3.54 8.13 -4.30
N ASN A 6 -4.31 7.74 -3.29
CA ASN A 6 -3.97 7.84 -1.88
C ASN A 6 -3.86 6.42 -1.32
N VAL A 7 -2.75 6.10 -0.66
CA VAL A 7 -2.48 4.75 -0.16
C VAL A 7 -2.20 4.81 1.34
N ALA A 8 -3.10 4.26 2.14
CA ALA A 8 -2.91 4.13 3.58
C ALA A 8 -2.15 2.84 3.95
N GLU A 9 -1.61 2.77 5.16
CA GLU A 9 -0.88 1.58 5.66
C GLU A 9 -1.80 0.38 5.91
N LYS A 10 -3.07 0.62 6.27
CA LYS A 10 -4.03 -0.44 6.66
C LYS A 10 -5.42 -0.19 6.06
N PRO A 11 -6.22 -1.24 5.80
CA PRO A 11 -7.56 -1.09 5.24
C PRO A 11 -8.51 -0.21 6.06
N SER A 12 -8.44 -0.34 7.40
CA SER A 12 -9.26 0.45 8.32
C SER A 12 -8.95 1.95 8.23
N VAL A 13 -7.68 2.31 8.06
CA VAL A 13 -7.23 3.70 7.93
C VAL A 13 -7.71 4.31 6.61
N ALA A 14 -7.57 3.57 5.50
CA ALA A 14 -8.07 4.03 4.20
C ALA A 14 -9.59 4.31 4.23
N LYS A 15 -10.36 3.41 4.86
CA LYS A 15 -11.80 3.58 5.02
C LYS A 15 -12.12 4.83 5.85
N ALA A 16 -11.51 4.99 7.01
CA ALA A 16 -11.77 6.12 7.89
C ALA A 16 -11.44 7.47 7.23
N VAL A 17 -10.30 7.56 6.54
CA VAL A 17 -9.90 8.77 5.81
C VAL A 17 -10.89 9.08 4.68
N ALA A 18 -11.28 8.09 3.88
CA ALA A 18 -12.25 8.28 2.80
C ALA A 18 -13.62 8.71 3.33
N GLU A 19 -14.08 8.15 4.45
CA GLU A 19 -15.34 8.51 5.10
C GLU A 19 -15.35 9.95 5.64
N ILE A 20 -14.21 10.46 6.10
CA ILE A 20 -14.10 11.84 6.59
C ILE A 20 -14.07 12.81 5.41
N LEU A 21 -13.23 12.55 4.41
CA LEU A 21 -12.99 13.48 3.31
C LEU A 21 -14.14 13.56 2.31
N SER A 22 -14.90 12.47 2.13
CA SER A 22 -16.01 12.43 1.18
C SER A 22 -17.32 13.07 1.67
N ARG A 23 -17.38 13.54 2.92
CA ARG A 23 -18.62 14.13 3.49
C ARG A 23 -19.08 15.37 2.73
N GLY A 24 -18.15 16.18 2.24
CA GLY A 24 -18.45 17.40 1.48
C GLY A 24 -18.85 17.16 0.02
N SER A 25 -18.64 15.94 -0.50
CA SER A 25 -18.77 15.60 -1.92
C SER A 25 -19.96 14.71 -2.25
N GLY A 26 -20.96 14.62 -1.34
CA GLY A 26 -22.10 13.72 -1.51
C GLY A 26 -21.80 12.24 -1.19
N GLY A 27 -20.68 11.96 -0.52
CA GLY A 27 -20.28 10.63 -0.09
C GLY A 27 -19.22 9.98 -0.98
N MET A 28 -18.89 8.72 -0.67
CA MET A 28 -17.92 7.92 -1.41
C MET A 28 -18.57 6.68 -2.03
N ARG A 29 -18.03 6.26 -3.18
CA ARG A 29 -18.28 4.94 -3.76
C ARG A 29 -17.18 3.97 -3.33
N SER A 30 -17.56 2.77 -2.92
CA SER A 30 -16.59 1.71 -2.65
C SER A 30 -16.60 0.69 -3.78
N ARG A 31 -15.42 0.33 -4.29
CA ARG A 31 -15.25 -0.77 -5.26
C ARG A 31 -14.16 -1.75 -4.81
N GLU A 32 -14.23 -2.94 -5.36
CA GLU A 32 -13.24 -3.98 -5.10
C GLU A 32 -11.94 -3.72 -5.88
N GLY A 33 -10.82 -4.05 -5.25
CA GLY A 33 -9.51 -4.10 -5.86
C GLY A 33 -9.12 -5.53 -6.21
N ARG A 34 -7.85 -5.74 -6.57
CA ARG A 34 -7.31 -7.11 -6.77
C ARG A 34 -7.20 -7.89 -5.46
N SER A 35 -6.94 -7.19 -4.35
CA SER A 35 -6.96 -7.76 -3.01
C SER A 35 -8.37 -7.67 -2.43
N ARG A 36 -8.86 -8.78 -1.86
CA ARG A 36 -10.13 -8.83 -1.13
C ARG A 36 -10.14 -7.91 0.10
N TYR A 37 -8.98 -7.64 0.69
CA TYR A 37 -8.84 -6.88 1.93
C TYR A 37 -8.65 -5.38 1.68
N ASN A 38 -8.13 -5.00 0.51
CA ASN A 38 -7.77 -3.62 0.18
C ASN A 38 -8.76 -3.06 -0.84
N ARG A 39 -9.91 -2.59 -0.34
CA ARG A 39 -10.92 -1.92 -1.16
C ARG A 39 -10.39 -0.58 -1.69
N VAL A 40 -11.05 -0.06 -2.72
CA VAL A 40 -10.81 1.30 -3.23
C VAL A 40 -12.06 2.15 -2.97
N PHE A 41 -11.85 3.31 -2.37
CA PHE A 41 -12.88 4.30 -2.08
C PHE A 41 -12.68 5.50 -3.01
N GLU A 42 -13.74 5.90 -3.69
CA GLU A 42 -13.72 6.90 -4.75
C GLU A 42 -14.69 8.04 -4.42
N PHE A 43 -14.23 9.28 -4.53
CA PHE A 43 -15.04 10.48 -4.32
C PHE A 43 -14.42 11.69 -5.01
N GLU A 44 -15.24 12.69 -5.30
CA GLU A 44 -14.77 13.99 -5.79
C GLU A 44 -14.22 14.83 -4.63
N TYR A 45 -13.13 15.56 -4.86
CA TYR A 45 -12.55 16.45 -3.87
C TYR A 45 -11.82 17.61 -4.54
N THR A 46 -11.74 18.75 -3.86
CA THR A 46 -11.01 19.91 -4.36
C THR A 46 -9.77 20.12 -3.52
N ILE A 47 -8.60 20.14 -4.16
CA ILE A 47 -7.31 20.43 -3.51
C ILE A 47 -6.85 21.80 -4.04
N GLY A 48 -6.89 22.82 -3.18
CA GLY A 48 -6.74 24.21 -3.64
C GLY A 48 -7.94 24.61 -4.50
N ASP A 49 -7.70 25.07 -5.73
CA ASP A 49 -8.75 25.38 -6.71
C ASP A 49 -8.88 24.30 -7.80
N GLN A 50 -8.29 23.12 -7.59
CA GLN A 50 -8.27 22.04 -8.56
C GLN A 50 -9.20 20.89 -8.18
N ALA A 51 -10.20 20.63 -9.03
CA ALA A 51 -11.09 19.48 -8.90
C ALA A 51 -10.36 18.16 -9.23
N CYS A 52 -10.47 17.21 -8.30
CA CYS A 52 -9.77 15.92 -8.33
C CYS A 52 -10.74 14.79 -8.03
N HIS A 53 -10.57 13.67 -8.74
CA HIS A 53 -11.20 12.41 -8.40
C HIS A 53 -10.25 11.60 -7.51
N MET A 54 -10.59 11.49 -6.23
CA MET A 54 -9.78 10.81 -5.21
C MET A 54 -10.00 9.30 -5.29
N LEU A 55 -8.90 8.54 -5.32
CA LEU A 55 -8.91 7.09 -5.16
C LEU A 55 -8.12 6.76 -3.91
N VAL A 56 -8.80 6.30 -2.86
CA VAL A 56 -8.19 5.94 -1.58
C VAL A 56 -8.19 4.42 -1.45
N THR A 57 -7.02 3.83 -1.24
CA THR A 57 -6.85 2.41 -0.97
C THR A 57 -5.78 2.21 0.11
N SER A 58 -5.37 0.97 0.37
CA SER A 58 -4.33 0.69 1.35
C SER A 58 -3.44 -0.46 0.94
N VAL A 59 -2.31 -0.56 1.63
CA VAL A 59 -1.58 -1.82 1.83
C VAL A 59 -2.06 -2.50 3.13
N THR A 60 -1.37 -3.56 3.54
CA THR A 60 -1.60 -4.25 4.81
C THR A 60 -0.28 -4.31 5.58
N GLY A 61 0.22 -3.15 6.01
CA GLY A 61 1.55 -3.01 6.61
C GLY A 61 2.67 -2.91 5.57
N HIS A 62 3.80 -3.57 5.83
CA HIS A 62 4.96 -3.54 4.93
C HIS A 62 4.63 -4.23 3.60
N LEU A 63 4.81 -3.51 2.49
CA LEU A 63 4.58 -4.04 1.14
C LEU A 63 5.73 -4.93 0.65
N MET A 64 6.92 -4.71 1.18
CA MET A 64 8.14 -5.36 0.74
C MET A 64 8.88 -6.00 1.90
N GLU A 65 9.53 -7.11 1.60
CA GLU A 65 10.42 -7.82 2.50
C GLU A 65 11.87 -7.65 2.03
N LEU A 66 12.80 -7.78 2.97
CA LEU A 66 14.23 -7.77 2.72
C LEU A 66 14.78 -9.14 3.11
N GLU A 67 15.33 -9.86 2.14
CA GLU A 67 15.85 -11.22 2.33
C GLU A 67 17.24 -11.35 1.72
N PHE A 68 18.03 -12.30 2.22
CA PHE A 68 19.24 -12.73 1.51
C PHE A 68 18.87 -13.52 0.25
N ASP A 69 19.79 -13.58 -0.71
CA ASP A 69 19.66 -14.51 -1.84
C ASP A 69 19.52 -15.97 -1.35
N ASP A 70 18.85 -16.81 -2.14
CA ASP A 70 18.50 -18.18 -1.77
C ASP A 70 19.70 -19.03 -1.30
N ARG A 71 20.92 -18.73 -1.77
CA ARG A 71 22.15 -19.42 -1.36
C ARG A 71 22.57 -19.16 0.09
N PHE A 72 22.08 -18.08 0.71
CA PHE A 72 22.36 -17.69 2.09
C PHE A 72 21.12 -17.78 3.00
N ARG A 73 19.94 -17.97 2.42
CA ARG A 73 18.65 -17.87 3.13
C ARG A 73 18.38 -19.06 4.04
N LYS A 74 18.90 -20.25 3.71
CA LYS A 74 18.65 -21.48 4.49
C LYS A 74 19.62 -21.56 5.67
N TRP A 75 19.11 -22.03 6.81
CA TRP A 75 19.97 -22.41 7.92
C TRP A 75 21.03 -23.42 7.45
N HIS A 76 22.28 -23.21 7.86
CA HIS A 76 23.45 -24.00 7.46
C HIS A 76 23.83 -23.95 5.96
N SER A 77 23.32 -22.97 5.17
CA SER A 77 23.71 -22.80 3.77
C SER A 77 25.02 -22.02 3.55
N CYS A 78 25.47 -21.29 4.57
CA CYS A 78 26.76 -20.60 4.60
C CYS A 78 27.30 -20.52 6.04
N ASP A 79 28.54 -20.06 6.21
CA ASP A 79 29.04 -19.64 7.52
C ASP A 79 28.25 -18.39 7.96
N PRO A 80 27.76 -18.30 9.23
CA PRO A 80 27.10 -17.09 9.71
C PRO A 80 27.92 -15.79 9.53
N ALA A 81 29.25 -15.87 9.53
CA ALA A 81 30.13 -14.72 9.28
C ALA A 81 29.95 -14.15 7.85
N ASP A 82 29.59 -14.98 6.87
CA ASP A 82 29.37 -14.54 5.49
C ASP A 82 28.16 -13.57 5.38
N LEU A 83 27.20 -13.66 6.30
CA LEU A 83 26.00 -12.81 6.30
C LEU A 83 26.31 -11.33 6.52
N TYR A 84 27.46 -10.98 7.11
CA TYR A 84 27.90 -9.58 7.26
C TYR A 84 28.27 -8.93 5.93
N HIS A 85 28.55 -9.72 4.89
CA HIS A 85 28.96 -9.25 3.56
C HIS A 85 28.00 -9.70 2.45
N ALA A 86 27.06 -10.59 2.76
CA ALA A 86 26.10 -11.10 1.81
C ALA A 86 25.14 -9.99 1.32
N PRO A 87 24.86 -9.92 0.01
CA PRO A 87 23.86 -9.00 -0.52
C PRO A 87 22.46 -9.36 -0.03
N VAL A 88 21.64 -8.34 0.19
CA VAL A 88 20.22 -8.45 0.51
C VAL A 88 19.38 -7.89 -0.63
N ARG A 89 18.24 -8.53 -0.88
CA ARG A 89 17.29 -8.15 -1.92
C ARG A 89 15.97 -7.73 -1.30
N LYS A 90 15.46 -6.60 -1.78
CA LYS A 90 14.10 -6.13 -1.46
C LYS A 90 13.12 -6.62 -2.52
N HIS A 91 11.99 -7.21 -2.13
CA HIS A 91 10.96 -7.68 -3.06
C HIS A 91 9.55 -7.57 -2.49
N VAL A 92 8.53 -7.62 -3.35
CA VAL A 92 7.10 -7.71 -2.96
C VAL A 92 6.71 -9.19 -3.01
N PRO A 93 6.32 -9.82 -1.89
CA PRO A 93 5.85 -11.21 -1.87
C PRO A 93 4.61 -11.40 -2.75
N GLN A 94 4.45 -12.59 -3.33
CA GLN A 94 3.28 -12.96 -4.13
C GLN A 94 2.05 -13.28 -3.27
#